data_AF-A0A3D5HXQ0-F1
#
_entry.id   AF-A0A3D5HXQ0-F1
#
_cell.length_a   1.000
_cell.length_b   1.000
_cell.length_c   1.000
_cell.angle_alpha   90.00
_cell.angle_beta   90.00
_cell.angle_gamma   90.00
#
_symmetry.space_group_name_H-M   'P 1'
#
loop_
_entity.id
_entity.type
_entity.pdbx_description
1 polymer ?
#
loop_
_entity_poly.entity_id
_entity_poly.type
_entity_poly.pdbx_seq_one_letter_code
_entity_poly.pdbx_strand_id
1 'polypeptide(L)'
;MAVRSEAIAALPVDQVMGRDRACKEPLLLGEQLFWAEHRPDQGGRTTLMRQVAAGAAPQDLTPGRWSLRSRVHEFGGGLFCASSELAVFIEARSGIPHAVSFSPGAQPRPLISGPSDECGRYADGLIDTQRQRWLGVRETTSCDQLVALPLSGGEPQVLRQEADFCGYAALSP
;
A
#
# COMPACT_ATOMS: atom_id res chain seq x y z
N MET A 1 42.90 -23.14 -36.45
CA MET A 1 41.53 -23.21 -35.91
C MET A 1 41.42 -22.16 -34.82
N ALA A 2 40.85 -20.99 -35.11
CA ALA A 2 40.80 -19.87 -34.17
C ALA A 2 39.39 -19.78 -33.55
N VAL A 3 39.31 -20.00 -32.24
CA VAL A 3 38.08 -19.77 -31.46
C VAL A 3 37.91 -18.27 -31.32
N ARG A 4 36.84 -17.72 -31.89
CA ARG A 4 36.44 -16.33 -31.64
C ARG A 4 35.84 -16.26 -30.24
N SER A 5 36.50 -15.51 -29.36
CA SER A 5 35.93 -15.09 -28.08
C SER A 5 34.90 -14.00 -28.37
N GLU A 6 33.62 -14.31 -28.21
CA GLU A 6 32.58 -13.27 -28.19
C GLU A 6 32.70 -12.50 -26.88
N ALA A 7 32.97 -11.20 -26.98
CA ALA A 7 32.97 -10.33 -25.82
C ALA A 7 31.54 -10.25 -25.26
N ILE A 8 31.38 -10.64 -23.99
CA ILE A 8 30.14 -10.41 -23.23
C ILE A 8 29.95 -8.88 -23.17
N ALA A 9 29.03 -8.36 -23.98
CA ALA A 9 28.68 -6.95 -23.95
C ALA A 9 28.00 -6.65 -22.62
N ALA A 10 28.52 -5.68 -21.87
CA ALA A 10 27.87 -5.18 -20.68
C ALA A 10 26.47 -4.65 -21.05
N LEU A 11 25.45 -5.08 -20.33
CA LEU A 11 24.10 -4.54 -20.51
C LEU A 11 24.11 -3.05 -20.12
N PRO A 12 23.69 -2.14 -21.02
CA PRO A 12 23.62 -0.73 -20.69
C PRO A 12 22.60 -0.50 -19.58
N VAL A 13 22.85 0.51 -18.74
CA VAL A 13 22.14 0.71 -17.46
C VAL A 13 20.62 0.85 -17.64
N ASP A 14 20.17 1.36 -18.78
CA ASP A 14 18.76 1.53 -19.16
C ASP A 14 18.06 0.21 -19.51
N GLN A 15 18.82 -0.84 -19.84
CA GLN A 15 18.34 -2.19 -20.07
C GLN A 15 18.33 -3.03 -18.77
N VAL A 16 19.17 -2.67 -17.80
CA VAL A 16 19.22 -3.27 -16.45
C VAL A 16 18.20 -2.62 -15.50
N MET A 17 17.93 -1.33 -15.66
CA MET A 17 16.84 -0.63 -14.98
C MET A 17 15.51 -1.18 -15.51
N GLY A 18 14.98 -2.19 -14.81
CA GLY A 18 13.80 -2.95 -15.22
C GLY A 18 12.67 -2.05 -15.70
N ARG A 19 12.35 -2.17 -17.00
CA ARG A 19 11.11 -1.62 -17.59
C ARG A 19 9.88 -2.42 -17.18
N ASP A 20 10.09 -3.56 -16.53
CA ASP A 20 9.03 -4.47 -16.12
C ASP A 20 8.22 -3.90 -14.97
N ARG A 21 6.90 -3.91 -15.16
CA ARG A 21 5.94 -3.58 -14.12
C ARG A 21 5.93 -4.73 -13.11
N ALA A 22 6.54 -4.49 -11.95
CA ALA A 22 6.50 -5.46 -10.86
C ALA A 22 5.16 -5.37 -10.12
N CYS A 23 4.41 -6.47 -10.08
CA CYS A 23 3.20 -6.61 -9.28
C CYS A 23 3.52 -7.23 -7.92
N LYS A 24 2.90 -6.73 -6.86
CA LYS A 24 3.11 -7.15 -5.47
C LYS A 24 1.77 -7.20 -4.73
N GLU A 25 1.73 -7.96 -3.64
CA GLU A 25 0.60 -8.01 -2.70
C GLU A 25 -0.76 -8.26 -3.38
N PRO A 26 -0.93 -9.36 -4.13
CA PRO A 26 -2.25 -9.67 -4.71
C PRO A 26 -3.26 -9.95 -3.59
N LEU A 27 -4.42 -9.32 -3.67
CA LEU A 27 -5.55 -9.53 -2.76
C LEU A 27 -6.79 -9.85 -3.59
N LEU A 28 -7.39 -11.01 -3.33
CA LEU A 28 -8.65 -11.42 -3.95
C LEU A 28 -9.79 -11.28 -2.94
N LEU A 29 -10.81 -10.48 -3.26
CA LEU A 29 -12.01 -10.30 -2.45
C LEU A 29 -13.25 -10.59 -3.32
N GLY A 30 -13.82 -11.78 -3.14
CA GLY A 30 -14.83 -12.29 -4.09
C GLY A 30 -14.20 -12.43 -5.48
N GLU A 31 -14.78 -11.77 -6.47
CA GLU A 31 -14.26 -11.75 -7.86
C GLU A 31 -13.27 -10.60 -8.12
N GLN A 32 -13.09 -9.70 -7.15
CA GLN A 32 -12.28 -8.50 -7.31
C GLN A 32 -10.83 -8.77 -6.95
N LEU A 33 -9.92 -8.55 -7.90
CA LEU A 33 -8.48 -8.65 -7.69
C LEU A 33 -7.89 -7.25 -7.48
N PHE A 34 -7.06 -7.11 -6.47
CA PHE A 34 -6.29 -5.91 -6.17
C PHE A 34 -4.80 -6.25 -6.12
N TRP A 35 -3.95 -5.31 -6.52
CA TRP A 35 -2.50 -5.45 -6.39
C TRP A 35 -1.80 -4.10 -6.36
N ALA A 36 -0.61 -4.08 -5.77
CA ALA A 36 0.31 -2.96 -5.89
C ALA A 36 1.17 -3.16 -7.15
N GLU A 37 1.23 -2.15 -8.02
CA GLU A 37 1.99 -2.22 -9.27
C GLU A 37 3.04 -1.11 -9.33
N HIS A 38 4.30 -1.50 -9.52
CA HIS A 38 5.40 -0.57 -9.69
C HIS A 38 5.40 0.01 -11.11
N ARG A 39 5.58 1.33 -11.22
CA ARG A 39 5.61 2.11 -12.47
C ARG A 39 6.95 2.83 -12.63
N PRO A 40 8.01 2.16 -13.14
CA PRO A 40 9.32 2.78 -13.36
C PRO A 40 9.24 4.04 -14.23
N ASP A 41 8.38 4.00 -15.25
CA ASP A 41 8.12 5.07 -16.21
C ASP A 41 7.36 6.27 -15.63
N GLN A 42 6.83 6.16 -14.41
CA GLN A 42 6.05 7.21 -13.73
C GLN A 42 6.73 7.64 -12.43
N GLY A 43 8.03 7.89 -12.50
CA GLY A 43 8.84 8.33 -11.36
C GLY A 43 9.04 7.25 -10.30
N GLY A 44 8.97 5.97 -10.70
CA GLY A 44 9.13 4.83 -9.78
C GLY A 44 8.01 4.69 -8.76
N ARG A 45 6.82 5.29 -9.00
CA ARG A 45 5.70 5.17 -8.07
C ARG A 45 5.16 3.74 -8.02
N THR A 46 4.58 3.37 -6.89
CA THR A 46 3.78 2.14 -6.76
C THR A 46 2.31 2.54 -6.69
N THR A 47 1.46 1.95 -7.53
CA THR A 47 0.04 2.32 -7.63
C THR A 47 -0.86 1.16 -7.21
N LEU A 48 -2.04 1.45 -6.67
CA LEU A 48 -3.04 0.44 -6.33
C LEU A 48 -3.93 0.18 -7.54
N MET A 49 -3.93 -1.06 -8.01
CA MET A 49 -4.75 -1.50 -9.12
C MET A 49 -5.93 -2.34 -8.63
N ARG A 50 -7.02 -2.32 -9.40
CA ARG A 50 -8.22 -3.13 -9.17
C ARG A 50 -8.72 -3.72 -10.48
N GLN A 51 -9.08 -4.99 -10.49
CA GLN A 51 -9.80 -5.65 -11.57
C GLN A 51 -11.09 -6.24 -10.99
N VAL A 52 -12.23 -5.80 -11.48
CA VAL A 52 -13.54 -6.11 -10.87
C VAL A 52 -13.97 -7.57 -11.03
N ALA A 53 -13.53 -8.21 -12.11
CA ALA A 53 -13.77 -9.61 -12.43
C ALA A 53 -12.70 -10.09 -13.43
N ALA A 54 -12.50 -11.40 -13.52
CA ALA A 54 -11.55 -11.97 -14.47
C ALA A 54 -11.86 -11.49 -15.91
N GLY A 55 -10.85 -10.94 -16.59
CA GLY A 55 -10.97 -10.42 -17.95
C GLY A 55 -11.49 -8.99 -18.06
N ALA A 56 -11.98 -8.38 -16.96
CA ALA A 56 -12.31 -6.96 -16.95
C ALA A 56 -11.04 -6.11 -17.06
N ALA A 57 -11.15 -4.90 -17.63
CA ALA A 57 -10.03 -3.97 -17.70
C ALA A 57 -9.57 -3.55 -16.28
N PRO A 58 -8.26 -3.63 -15.96
CA PRO A 58 -7.72 -3.07 -14.73
C PRO A 58 -7.93 -1.56 -14.61
N GLN A 59 -8.27 -1.12 -13.41
CA GLN A 59 -8.42 0.29 -13.02
C GLN A 59 -7.28 0.67 -12.08
N ASP A 60 -6.63 1.81 -12.35
CA ASP A 60 -5.71 2.45 -11.40
C ASP A 60 -6.53 3.28 -10.38
N LEU A 61 -6.50 2.87 -9.11
CA LEU A 61 -7.21 3.54 -8.01
C LEU A 61 -6.41 4.73 -7.43
N THR A 62 -5.13 4.85 -7.76
CA THR A 62 -4.25 5.91 -7.26
C THR A 62 -3.49 6.61 -8.40
N PRO A 63 -4.18 7.18 -9.40
CA PRO A 63 -3.53 7.78 -10.56
C PRO A 63 -2.78 9.07 -10.22
N GLY A 64 -1.77 9.41 -11.04
CA GLY A 64 -1.09 10.70 -10.97
C GLY A 64 -0.04 10.77 -9.87
N ARG A 65 -0.26 11.64 -8.86
CA ARG A 65 0.76 11.95 -7.84
C ARG A 65 0.89 10.92 -6.72
N TRP A 66 -0.11 10.04 -6.61
CA TRP A 66 -0.22 9.10 -5.51
C TRP A 66 0.78 7.96 -5.66
N SER A 67 1.39 7.55 -4.56
CA SER A 67 2.26 6.38 -4.52
C SER A 67 2.04 5.64 -3.20
N LEU A 68 2.06 4.32 -3.26
CA LEU A 68 1.99 3.44 -2.10
C LEU A 68 3.40 3.20 -1.56
N ARG A 69 3.60 3.42 -0.26
CA ARG A 69 4.83 3.03 0.45
C ARG A 69 4.63 3.08 1.96
N SER A 70 5.01 2.01 2.64
CA SER A 70 5.25 2.03 4.08
C SER A 70 6.74 2.13 4.41
N ARG A 71 7.06 2.66 5.58
CA ARG A 71 8.42 2.75 6.15
C ARG A 71 8.50 2.21 7.57
N VAL A 72 7.49 1.47 8.02
CA VAL A 72 7.53 0.80 9.33
C VAL A 72 8.80 -0.05 9.40
N HIS A 73 9.58 0.12 10.47
CA HIS A 73 10.87 -0.53 10.72
C HIS A 73 11.92 -0.33 9.61
N GLU A 74 11.81 0.72 8.78
CA GLU A 74 12.64 0.96 7.57
C GLU A 74 12.51 -0.10 6.45
N PHE A 75 11.98 -1.28 6.74
CA PHE A 75 11.75 -2.37 5.78
C PHE A 75 10.38 -2.28 5.10
N GLY A 76 9.42 -1.59 5.73
CA GLY A 76 8.05 -1.44 5.26
C GLY A 76 7.11 -2.49 5.86
N GLY A 77 5.98 -2.69 5.20
CA GLY A 77 4.93 -3.64 5.57
C GLY A 77 3.84 -3.58 4.49
N GLY A 78 2.69 -4.20 4.74
CA GLY A 78 1.57 -4.22 3.80
C GLY A 78 1.18 -2.81 3.36
N LEU A 79 0.98 -2.63 2.07
CA LEU A 79 0.80 -1.32 1.47
C LEU A 79 -0.66 -0.90 1.38
N PHE A 80 -1.57 -1.87 1.37
CA PHE A 80 -3.00 -1.63 1.25
C PHE A 80 -3.86 -2.76 1.80
N CYS A 81 -5.14 -2.47 1.99
CA CYS A 81 -6.21 -3.44 2.19
C CYS A 81 -7.49 -2.96 1.50
N ALA A 82 -8.42 -3.87 1.21
CA ALA A 82 -9.66 -3.54 0.52
C ALA A 82 -10.89 -4.21 1.15
N SER A 83 -12.04 -3.57 0.91
CA SER A 83 -13.39 -4.08 1.19
C SER A 83 -14.18 -4.11 -0.13
N SER A 84 -15.47 -4.40 -0.07
CA SER A 84 -16.35 -4.35 -1.25
C SER A 84 -16.56 -2.94 -1.80
N GLU A 85 -16.34 -1.90 -0.99
CA GLU A 85 -16.74 -0.51 -1.32
C GLU A 85 -15.56 0.46 -1.50
N LEU A 86 -14.46 0.21 -0.80
CA LEU A 86 -13.27 1.06 -0.80
C LEU A 86 -12.00 0.27 -0.52
N ALA A 87 -10.87 0.90 -0.85
CA ALA A 87 -9.55 0.47 -0.41
C ALA A 87 -8.90 1.53 0.49
N VAL A 88 -8.01 1.07 1.37
CA VAL A 88 -7.13 1.91 2.18
C VAL A 88 -5.68 1.56 1.83
N PHE A 89 -4.84 2.58 1.65
CA PHE A 89 -3.43 2.40 1.34
C PHE A 89 -2.54 3.39 2.11
N ILE A 90 -1.26 3.06 2.28
CA ILE A 90 -0.29 3.96 2.92
C ILE A 90 0.32 4.86 1.86
N GLU A 91 0.07 6.17 1.96
CA GLU A 91 0.55 7.14 0.98
C GLU A 91 2.02 7.52 1.24
N ALA A 92 2.84 7.49 0.19
CA ALA A 92 4.29 7.52 0.31
C ALA A 92 4.87 8.85 0.81
N ARG A 93 4.22 9.99 0.55
CA ARG A 93 4.72 11.31 0.94
C ARG A 93 4.38 11.63 2.40
N SER A 94 3.15 11.38 2.79
CA SER A 94 2.60 11.66 4.11
C SER A 94 2.85 10.53 5.12
N GLY A 95 3.04 9.29 4.63
CA GLY A 95 3.25 8.11 5.48
C GLY A 95 1.99 7.62 6.21
N ILE A 96 0.82 8.19 5.91
CA ILE A 96 -0.44 7.91 6.60
C ILE A 96 -1.45 7.14 5.72
N PRO A 97 -2.41 6.42 6.33
CA PRO A 97 -3.45 5.73 5.61
C PRO A 97 -4.39 6.70 4.87
N HIS A 98 -4.66 6.42 3.61
CA HIS A 98 -5.64 7.11 2.78
C HIS A 98 -6.69 6.12 2.28
N ALA A 99 -7.96 6.53 2.29
CA ALA A 99 -9.07 5.76 1.74
C ALA A 99 -9.46 6.27 0.35
N VAL A 100 -9.80 5.36 -0.56
CA VAL A 100 -10.35 5.66 -1.89
C VAL A 100 -11.55 4.75 -2.16
N SER A 101 -12.72 5.34 -2.44
CA SER A 101 -13.90 4.58 -2.83
C SER A 101 -13.81 4.15 -4.29
N PHE A 102 -14.60 3.15 -4.67
CA PHE A 102 -14.64 2.66 -6.05
C PHE A 102 -15.58 3.43 -6.97
N SER A 103 -16.15 4.54 -6.48
CA SER A 103 -16.99 5.42 -7.29
C SER A 103 -16.17 6.10 -8.40
N PRO A 104 -16.73 6.30 -9.61
CA PRO A 104 -16.04 7.01 -10.68
C PRO A 104 -15.56 8.39 -10.24
N GLY A 105 -14.29 8.69 -10.47
CA GLY A 105 -13.69 9.99 -10.14
C GLY A 105 -13.36 10.22 -8.66
N ALA A 106 -13.59 9.23 -7.79
CA ALA A 106 -13.21 9.32 -6.38
C ALA A 106 -11.71 9.63 -6.22
N GLN A 107 -11.39 10.52 -5.28
CA GLN A 107 -10.02 10.88 -4.94
C GLN A 107 -9.65 10.27 -3.59
N PRO A 108 -8.40 9.79 -3.42
CA PRO A 108 -7.90 9.40 -2.11
C PRO A 108 -8.02 10.53 -1.09
N ARG A 109 -8.49 10.19 0.11
CA ARG A 109 -8.59 11.09 1.26
C ARG A 109 -7.86 10.50 2.48
N PRO A 110 -7.19 11.31 3.31
CA PRO A 110 -6.53 10.81 4.51
C PRO A 110 -7.56 10.25 5.50
N LEU A 111 -7.16 9.23 6.26
CA LEU A 111 -7.94 8.73 7.40
C LEU A 111 -7.55 9.38 8.73
N ILE A 112 -6.46 10.15 8.77
CA ILE A 112 -6.04 10.87 9.96
C ILE A 112 -6.40 12.35 9.82
N SER A 113 -7.01 12.92 10.86
CA SER A 113 -7.35 14.34 10.94
C SER A 113 -6.34 15.10 11.80
N GLY A 114 -5.18 15.48 11.26
CA GLY A 114 -4.15 16.19 12.02
C GLY A 114 -2.83 16.32 11.26
N PRO A 115 -1.83 17.03 11.80
CA PRO A 115 -0.51 17.13 11.18
C PRO A 115 0.17 15.75 11.11
N SER A 116 0.61 15.35 9.91
CA SER A 116 1.23 14.04 9.65
C SER A 116 2.50 13.78 10.45
N ASP A 117 3.21 14.84 10.84
CA ASP A 117 4.56 14.74 11.38
C ASP A 117 4.60 14.13 12.79
N GLU A 118 3.46 14.13 13.49
CA GLU A 118 3.28 13.49 14.80
C GLU A 118 2.56 12.13 14.72
N CYS A 119 2.15 11.73 13.51
CA CYS A 119 1.29 10.57 13.33
C CYS A 119 2.06 9.24 13.38
N GLY A 120 3.39 9.23 13.32
CA GLY A 120 4.17 7.99 13.22
C GLY A 120 4.09 7.35 11.84
N ARG A 121 4.61 6.13 11.68
CA ARG A 121 4.63 5.41 10.40
C ARG A 121 3.60 4.29 10.42
N TYR A 122 2.86 4.14 9.32
CA TYR A 122 1.78 3.17 9.24
C TYR A 122 2.09 2.05 8.23
N ALA A 123 1.58 0.86 8.52
CA ALA A 123 1.70 -0.30 7.65
C ALA A 123 0.52 -1.26 7.85
N ASP A 124 0.46 -2.23 6.94
CA ASP A 124 -0.49 -3.32 6.94
C ASP A 124 -1.94 -2.81 6.87
N GLY A 125 -2.84 -3.72 7.18
CA GLY A 125 -4.12 -3.39 7.74
C GLY A 125 -5.24 -4.21 7.17
N LEU A 126 -6.41 -4.02 7.76
CA LEU A 126 -7.65 -4.61 7.32
C LEU A 126 -8.80 -3.65 7.60
N ILE A 127 -9.91 -3.87 6.90
CA ILE A 127 -11.13 -3.10 7.09
C ILE A 127 -12.10 -3.92 7.94
N ASP A 128 -12.39 -3.44 9.15
CA ASP A 128 -13.48 -3.93 10.00
C ASP A 128 -14.76 -3.23 9.54
N THR A 129 -15.48 -3.86 8.60
CA THR A 129 -16.71 -3.31 8.00
C THR A 129 -17.85 -3.23 9.02
N GLN A 130 -17.86 -4.08 10.05
CA GLN A 130 -18.88 -4.04 11.09
C GLN A 130 -18.75 -2.76 11.94
N ARG A 131 -17.52 -2.35 12.25
CA ARG A 131 -17.24 -1.15 13.07
C ARG A 131 -16.80 0.07 12.26
N GLN A 132 -16.81 -0.02 10.93
CA GLN A 132 -16.47 1.07 10.00
C GLN A 132 -15.11 1.70 10.32
N ARG A 133 -14.08 0.85 10.50
CA ARG A 133 -12.72 1.27 10.84
C ARG A 133 -11.67 0.50 10.08
N TRP A 134 -10.55 1.16 9.82
CA TRP A 134 -9.30 0.53 9.43
C TRP A 134 -8.56 0.11 10.69
N LEU A 135 -7.99 -1.09 10.68
CA LEU A 135 -7.05 -1.56 11.70
C LEU A 135 -5.68 -1.71 11.05
N GLY A 136 -4.62 -1.27 11.71
CA GLY A 136 -3.27 -1.50 11.21
C GLY A 136 -2.19 -1.14 12.21
N VAL A 137 -0.95 -1.25 11.76
CA VAL A 137 0.23 -1.02 12.60
C VAL A 137 0.62 0.45 12.53
N ARG A 138 0.98 1.02 13.68
CA ARG A 138 1.60 2.34 13.82
C ARG A 138 2.93 2.18 14.57
N GLU A 139 4.03 2.46 13.90
CA GLU A 139 5.36 2.62 14.51
C GLU A 139 5.51 4.07 14.99
N THR A 140 5.86 4.22 16.26
CA THR A 140 6.25 5.49 16.87
C THR A 140 7.74 5.45 17.25
N THR A 141 8.30 6.55 17.74
CA THR A 141 9.71 6.61 18.15
C THR A 141 10.07 5.61 19.26
N SER A 142 9.09 5.14 20.05
CA SER A 142 9.33 4.32 21.24
C SER A 142 8.73 2.92 21.20
N CYS A 143 7.75 2.67 20.32
CA CYS A 143 7.02 1.41 20.29
C CYS A 143 6.16 1.24 19.04
N ASP A 144 5.80 -0.02 18.81
CA ASP A 144 4.76 -0.44 17.88
C ASP A 144 3.38 -0.47 18.55
N GLN A 145 2.37 -0.03 17.81
CA GLN A 145 0.99 0.01 18.23
C GLN A 145 0.08 -0.64 17.19
N LEU A 146 -0.86 -1.47 17.64
CA LEU A 146 -2.04 -1.77 16.86
C LEU A 146 -3.05 -0.65 17.08
N VAL A 147 -3.48 -0.01 15.98
CA VAL A 147 -4.39 1.12 16.03
C VAL A 147 -5.65 0.88 15.20
N ALA A 148 -6.70 1.63 15.54
CA ALA A 148 -7.92 1.76 14.75
C ALA A 148 -8.09 3.20 14.28
N LEU A 149 -8.47 3.38 13.02
CA LEU A 149 -8.89 4.67 12.46
C LEU A 149 -10.31 4.56 11.91
N PRO A 150 -11.24 5.48 12.27
CA PRO A 150 -12.55 5.54 11.62
C PRO A 150 -12.38 5.68 10.11
N LEU A 151 -13.15 4.93 9.31
CA LEU A 151 -13.11 5.08 7.86
C LEU A 151 -13.56 6.48 7.43
N SER A 152 -14.37 7.18 8.23
CA SER A 152 -14.74 8.59 8.01
C SER A 152 -13.58 9.58 8.18
N GLY A 153 -12.45 9.14 8.74
CA GLY A 153 -11.37 9.99 9.21
C GLY A 153 -11.52 10.32 10.70
N GLY A 154 -10.38 10.46 11.39
CA GLY A 154 -10.33 10.85 12.80
C GLY A 154 -8.95 10.68 13.42
N GLU A 155 -8.89 10.63 14.74
CA GLU A 155 -7.68 10.33 15.49
C GLU A 155 -7.43 8.82 15.60
N PRO A 156 -6.16 8.35 15.58
CA PRO A 156 -5.85 6.95 15.78
C PRO A 156 -6.15 6.52 17.22
N GLN A 157 -7.00 5.51 17.37
CA GLN A 157 -7.25 4.86 18.64
C GLN A 157 -6.26 3.71 18.82
N VAL A 158 -5.44 3.76 19.87
CA VAL A 158 -4.57 2.63 20.24
C VAL A 158 -5.41 1.49 20.80
N LEU A 159 -5.33 0.32 20.16
CA LEU A 159 -5.97 -0.92 20.62
C LEU A 159 -5.01 -1.75 21.48
N ARG A 160 -3.73 -1.76 21.11
CA ARG A 160 -2.68 -2.49 21.81
C ARG A 160 -1.34 -1.79 21.56
N GLN A 161 -0.47 -1.80 22.57
CA GLN A 161 0.89 -1.28 22.49
C GLN A 161 1.84 -2.39 22.90
N GLU A 162 2.81 -2.70 22.04
CA GLU A 162 3.85 -3.67 22.34
C GLU A 162 5.13 -2.96 22.75
N ALA A 163 5.95 -3.63 23.55
CA ALA A 163 7.22 -3.05 24.00
C ALA A 163 8.28 -3.02 22.89
N ASP A 164 8.12 -3.86 21.86
CA ASP A 164 9.11 -4.05 20.79
C ASP A 164 8.41 -4.02 19.43
N PHE A 165 7.85 -5.15 18.96
CA PHE A 165 7.24 -5.26 17.64
C PHE A 165 5.81 -5.80 17.69
N CYS A 166 4.93 -5.30 16.81
CA CYS A 166 3.64 -5.92 16.54
C CYS A 166 3.44 -6.16 15.03
N GLY A 167 2.88 -7.32 14.69
CA GLY A 167 2.48 -7.64 13.31
C GLY A 167 1.04 -7.24 13.01
N TYR A 168 0.59 -7.55 11.80
CA TYR A 168 -0.77 -7.28 11.34
C TYR A 168 -1.84 -7.95 12.22
N ALA A 169 -3.00 -7.30 12.31
CA ALA A 169 -4.18 -7.87 12.97
C ALA A 169 -4.85 -8.95 12.11
N ALA A 170 -5.53 -9.89 12.77
CA ALA A 170 -6.50 -10.78 12.15
C ALA A 170 -7.80 -10.75 12.96
N LEU A 171 -8.93 -10.57 12.28
CA LEU A 171 -10.24 -10.65 12.93
C LEU A 171 -10.70 -12.11 12.99
N SER A 172 -11.27 -12.50 14.13
CA SER A 172 -12.00 -13.77 14.21
C SER A 172 -13.21 -13.72 13.28
N PRO A 173 -13.59 -14.84 12.63
CA PRO A 173 -14.82 -14.95 11.86
C PRO A 173 -16.08 -14.57 12.65
#